data_AF-A0A7C6A3E4-F1
#
_entry.id   AF-A0A7C6A3E4-F1
#
_cell.length_a   1.000
_cell.length_b   1.000
_cell.length_c   1.000
_cell.angle_alpha   90.00
_cell.angle_beta   90.00
_cell.angle_gamma   90.00
#
_symmetry.space_group_name_H-M   'P 1'
#
loop_
_entity.id
_entity.type
_entity.pdbx_description
1 polymer ?
#
loop_
_entity_poly.entity_id
_entity_poly.type
_entity_poly.pdbx_seq_one_letter_code
_entity_poly.pdbx_strand_id
1 'polypeptide(L)'
;MKQTSRARWLTLAVLAVVLAVVAARQKGWPKWRWPAAAEPTPQQAIFQALDAARRGDVRAYLKSHTGQMAAAWRAALAEKGEAGLAAYLRELNAPLKGVAITEPQFLSPREVRVRVEYVYADRNEAQTMYLEKVGQDWKIARVDPAERVKTVIPYGTPVE
;
A
#
# COMPACT_ATOMS: atom_id res chain seq x y z
N MET A 1 12.11 -23.12 57.37
CA MET A 1 12.67 -21.75 57.33
C MET A 1 13.37 -21.49 55.99
N LYS A 2 12.68 -20.92 54.97
CA LYS A 2 13.28 -20.53 53.65
C LYS A 2 12.58 -19.31 52.97
N GLN A 3 11.81 -18.49 53.71
CA GLN A 3 11.03 -17.39 53.11
C GLN A 3 11.69 -16.01 53.17
N THR A 4 12.66 -15.80 54.07
CA THR A 4 13.26 -14.47 54.31
C THR A 4 14.17 -13.98 53.19
N SER A 5 14.83 -14.89 52.46
CA SER A 5 15.72 -14.52 51.36
C SER A 5 14.94 -14.04 50.12
N ARG A 6 13.83 -14.71 49.78
CA ARG A 6 13.01 -14.38 48.59
C ARG A 6 12.34 -13.01 48.70
N ALA A 7 11.81 -12.68 49.89
CA ALA A 7 11.18 -11.39 50.13
C ALA A 7 12.19 -10.24 49.99
N ARG A 8 13.42 -10.41 50.50
CA ARG A 8 14.50 -9.42 50.36
C ARG A 8 14.89 -9.18 48.90
N TRP A 9 14.98 -10.24 48.09
CA TRP A 9 15.27 -10.11 46.66
C TRP A 9 14.15 -9.40 45.90
N LEU A 10 12.89 -9.66 46.24
CA LEU A 10 11.74 -8.95 45.67
C LEU A 10 11.76 -7.46 46.03
N THR A 11 12.03 -7.12 47.29
CA THR A 11 12.14 -5.72 47.72
C THR A 11 13.28 -5.00 47.01
N LEU A 12 14.44 -5.64 46.87
CA LEU A 12 15.57 -5.08 46.13
C LEU A 12 15.26 -4.88 44.64
N ALA A 13 14.57 -5.83 44.01
CA ALA A 13 14.15 -5.71 42.62
C ALA A 13 13.17 -4.55 42.41
N VAL A 14 12.18 -4.40 43.30
CA VAL A 14 11.23 -3.28 43.26
C VAL A 14 11.95 -1.95 43.48
N LEU A 15 12.87 -1.88 44.44
CA LEU A 15 13.64 -0.66 44.69
C LEU A 15 14.50 -0.27 43.48
N ALA A 16 15.11 -1.25 42.81
CA ALA A 16 15.92 -1.03 41.61
C ALA A 16 15.07 -0.51 40.44
N VAL A 17 13.86 -1.04 40.24
CA VAL A 17 12.93 -0.55 39.21
C VAL A 17 12.48 0.89 39.51
N VAL A 18 12.15 1.20 40.77
CA VAL A 18 11.78 2.57 41.17
C VAL A 18 12.94 3.55 40.97
N LEU A 19 14.16 3.17 41.36
CA LEU A 19 15.36 3.96 41.11
C LEU A 19 15.63 4.18 39.61
N ALA A 20 15.43 3.16 38.78
CA ALA A 20 15.57 3.27 37.33
C ALA A 20 14.54 4.23 36.71
N VAL A 21 13.28 4.20 37.18
CA VAL A 21 12.22 5.10 36.72
C VAL A 21 12.49 6.55 37.14
N VAL A 22 12.92 6.78 38.39
CA VAL A 22 13.26 8.12 38.88
C VAL A 22 14.48 8.68 38.13
N ALA A 23 15.52 7.86 37.92
CA ALA A 23 16.69 8.25 37.13
C ALA A 23 16.32 8.55 35.67
N ALA A 24 15.43 7.76 35.06
CA ALA A 24 14.93 8.00 33.71
C ALA A 24 14.10 9.29 33.60
N ARG A 25 13.36 9.67 34.65
CA ARG A 25 12.64 10.96 34.69
C ARG A 25 13.57 12.16 34.85
N GLN A 26 14.65 12.04 35.61
CA GLN A 26 15.59 13.15 35.84
C GLN A 26 16.55 13.38 34.66
N LYS A 27 17.01 12.32 33.99
CA LYS A 27 17.92 12.43 32.83
C LYS A 27 17.22 12.55 31.47
N GLY A 28 15.89 12.42 31.44
CA GLY A 28 15.14 12.23 30.22
C GLY A 28 15.35 10.81 29.68
N TRP A 29 14.25 10.12 29.41
CA TRP A 29 14.30 8.78 28.81
C TRP A 29 15.11 8.86 27.51
N PRO A 30 16.05 7.93 27.23
CA PRO A 30 16.61 7.82 25.88
C PRO A 30 15.42 7.72 24.93
N LYS A 31 15.29 8.71 24.03
CA LYS A 31 14.26 8.71 22.99
C LYS A 31 14.57 7.53 22.09
N TRP A 32 14.03 6.36 22.43
CA TRP A 32 13.93 5.24 21.50
C TRP A 32 13.12 5.77 20.32
N ARG A 33 13.82 6.27 19.31
CA ARG A 33 13.24 6.77 18.07
C ARG A 33 12.74 5.54 17.33
N TRP A 34 11.45 5.26 17.46
CA TRP A 34 10.77 4.38 16.52
C TRP A 34 11.05 4.95 15.12
N PRO A 35 11.52 4.15 14.15
CA PRO A 35 11.70 4.66 12.81
C PRO A 35 10.38 5.26 12.35
N ALA A 36 10.42 6.50 11.86
CA ALA A 36 9.25 7.12 11.27
C ALA A 36 8.74 6.19 10.17
N ALA A 37 7.43 5.94 10.14
CA ALA A 37 6.83 5.18 9.05
C ALA A 37 7.26 5.83 7.73
N ALA A 38 7.77 5.02 6.80
CA ALA A 38 8.18 5.50 5.50
C ALA A 38 6.99 6.23 4.84
N GLU A 39 7.26 7.37 4.19
CA GLU A 39 6.21 8.10 3.49
C GLU A 39 5.57 7.19 2.42
N PRO A 40 4.23 7.21 2.27
CA PRO A 40 3.56 6.46 1.22
C PRO A 40 4.12 6.84 -0.15
N THR A 41 4.52 5.86 -0.94
CA THR A 41 5.01 6.10 -2.31
C THR A 41 3.87 5.99 -3.33
N PRO A 42 3.95 6.67 -4.48
CA PRO A 42 2.99 6.51 -5.57
C PRO A 42 2.83 5.04 -6.01
N GLN A 43 3.94 4.30 -6.07
CA GLN A 43 3.95 2.89 -6.45
C GLN A 43 3.18 2.03 -5.44
N GLN A 44 3.33 2.31 -4.14
CA GLN A 44 2.57 1.62 -3.10
C GLN A 44 1.06 1.81 -3.28
N ALA A 45 0.61 3.02 -3.62
CA ALA A 45 -0.81 3.29 -3.86
C ALA A 45 -1.36 2.49 -5.06
N ILE A 46 -0.58 2.36 -6.14
CA ILE A 46 -0.93 1.54 -7.30
C ILE A 46 -1.04 0.06 -6.90
N PHE A 47 -0.04 -0.47 -6.20
CA PHE A 47 -0.08 -1.87 -5.76
C PHE A 47 -1.24 -2.13 -4.79
N GLN A 48 -1.54 -1.20 -3.88
CA GLN A 48 -2.70 -1.32 -2.99
C GLN A 48 -4.03 -1.35 -3.76
N ALA A 49 -4.18 -0.53 -4.81
CA ALA A 49 -5.36 -0.56 -5.66
C ALA A 49 -5.51 -1.91 -6.39
N LEU A 50 -4.42 -2.42 -6.98
CA LEU A 50 -4.42 -3.71 -7.69
C LEU A 50 -4.71 -4.88 -6.76
N ASP A 51 -4.14 -4.86 -5.57
CA ASP A 51 -4.33 -5.87 -4.54
C ASP A 51 -5.77 -5.86 -3.99
N ALA A 52 -6.34 -4.67 -3.77
CA ALA A 52 -7.76 -4.52 -3.44
C ALA A 52 -8.66 -5.07 -4.55
N ALA A 53 -8.37 -4.76 -5.82
CA ALA A 53 -9.13 -5.29 -6.95
C ALA A 53 -9.07 -6.82 -7.05
N ARG A 54 -7.88 -7.41 -6.89
CA ARG A 54 -7.68 -8.87 -6.90
C ARG A 54 -8.43 -9.57 -5.77
N ARG A 55 -8.53 -8.95 -4.60
CA ARG A 55 -9.35 -9.46 -3.48
C ARG A 55 -10.84 -9.18 -3.65
N GLY A 56 -11.23 -8.29 -4.55
CA GLY A 56 -12.59 -7.73 -4.61
C GLY A 56 -12.93 -6.90 -3.37
N ASP A 57 -11.94 -6.26 -2.73
CA ASP A 57 -12.14 -5.32 -1.63
C ASP A 57 -12.53 -3.95 -2.20
N VAL A 58 -13.83 -3.76 -2.42
CA VAL A 58 -14.39 -2.56 -3.03
C VAL A 58 -14.08 -1.31 -2.21
N ARG A 59 -14.09 -1.41 -0.88
CA ARG A 59 -13.84 -0.27 -0.01
C ARG A 59 -12.40 0.21 -0.11
N ALA A 60 -11.43 -0.71 -0.03
CA ALA A 60 -10.03 -0.37 -0.21
C ALA A 60 -9.77 0.15 -1.63
N TYR A 61 -10.38 -0.47 -2.64
CA TYR A 61 -10.26 -0.03 -4.03
C TYR A 61 -10.75 1.42 -4.23
N LEU A 62 -11.94 1.75 -3.72
CA LEU A 62 -12.48 3.11 -3.77
C LEU A 62 -11.62 4.12 -2.99
N LYS A 63 -11.01 3.70 -1.87
CA LYS A 63 -10.12 4.57 -1.08
C LYS A 63 -8.87 4.99 -1.87
N SER A 64 -8.37 4.12 -2.76
CA SER A 64 -7.21 4.39 -3.61
C SER A 64 -7.47 5.35 -4.76
N HIS A 65 -8.72 5.79 -4.97
CA HIS A 65 -9.11 6.67 -6.07
C HIS A 65 -9.52 8.07 -5.57
N THR A 66 -9.35 9.06 -6.43
CA THR A 66 -9.81 10.45 -6.21
C THR A 66 -10.42 11.05 -7.47
N GLY A 67 -10.92 12.28 -7.38
CA GLY A 67 -11.42 13.06 -8.53
C GLY A 67 -12.60 12.41 -9.25
N GLN A 68 -12.67 12.65 -10.56
CA GLN A 68 -13.75 12.12 -11.41
C GLN A 68 -13.73 10.59 -11.49
N MET A 69 -12.56 9.96 -11.45
CA MET A 69 -12.46 8.51 -11.47
C MET A 69 -13.05 7.87 -10.21
N ALA A 70 -12.85 8.47 -9.03
CA ALA A 70 -13.54 8.03 -7.82
C ALA A 70 -15.07 8.20 -7.91
N ALA A 71 -15.56 9.24 -8.58
CA ALA A 71 -17.00 9.43 -8.80
C ALA A 71 -17.56 8.33 -9.72
N ALA A 72 -16.86 7.99 -10.81
CA ALA A 72 -17.25 6.91 -11.71
C ALA A 72 -17.32 5.55 -10.98
N TRP A 73 -16.35 5.24 -10.13
CA TRP A 73 -16.39 4.00 -9.33
C TRP A 73 -17.52 3.98 -8.30
N ARG A 74 -17.85 5.11 -7.68
CA ARG A 74 -19.02 5.19 -6.78
C ARG A 74 -20.33 5.01 -7.54
N ALA A 75 -20.44 5.53 -8.76
CA ALA A 75 -21.59 5.28 -9.62
C ALA A 75 -21.69 3.79 -9.98
N ALA A 76 -20.58 3.14 -10.36
CA ALA A 76 -20.55 1.70 -10.61
C ALA A 76 -20.94 0.88 -9.37
N LEU A 77 -20.53 1.30 -8.17
CA LEU A 77 -20.96 0.69 -6.92
C LEU A 77 -22.47 0.83 -6.70
N ALA A 78 -23.04 2.01 -6.96
CA ALA A 78 -24.47 2.25 -6.82
C ALA A 78 -25.30 1.41 -7.82
N GLU A 79 -24.77 1.18 -9.02
CA GLU A 79 -25.43 0.41 -10.07
C GLU A 79 -25.35 -1.11 -9.83
N LYS A 80 -24.15 -1.63 -9.52
CA LYS A 80 -23.88 -3.09 -9.48
C LYS A 80 -23.98 -3.67 -8.08
N GLY A 81 -23.99 -2.82 -7.07
CA GLY A 81 -23.81 -3.21 -5.68
C GLY A 81 -22.39 -3.70 -5.39
N GLU A 82 -22.08 -3.89 -4.11
CA GLU A 82 -20.73 -4.24 -3.67
C GLU A 82 -20.29 -5.61 -4.18
N ALA A 83 -21.17 -6.61 -4.14
CA ALA A 83 -20.86 -7.96 -4.63
C ALA A 83 -20.60 -8.00 -6.15
N GLY A 84 -21.40 -7.28 -6.92
CA GLY A 84 -21.24 -7.19 -8.37
C GLY A 84 -19.95 -6.46 -8.76
N LEU A 85 -19.64 -5.35 -8.09
CA LEU A 85 -18.38 -4.64 -8.31
C LEU A 85 -17.17 -5.47 -7.88
N ALA A 86 -17.25 -6.18 -6.74
CA ALA A 86 -16.19 -7.08 -6.30
C ALA A 86 -15.92 -8.21 -7.31
N ALA A 87 -16.95 -8.84 -7.85
CA ALA A 87 -16.82 -9.85 -8.89
C ALA A 87 -16.16 -9.28 -10.15
N TYR A 88 -16.64 -8.13 -10.63
CA TYR A 88 -16.08 -7.43 -11.77
C TYR A 88 -14.58 -7.12 -11.60
N LEU A 89 -14.17 -6.59 -10.43
CA LEU A 89 -12.77 -6.29 -10.15
C LEU A 89 -11.87 -7.54 -10.18
N ARG A 90 -12.37 -8.66 -9.64
CA ARG A 90 -11.65 -9.94 -9.67
C ARG A 90 -11.52 -10.48 -11.10
N GLU A 91 -12.61 -10.45 -11.87
CA GLU A 91 -12.63 -10.91 -13.26
C GLU A 91 -11.66 -10.12 -14.14
N LEU A 92 -11.64 -8.79 -14.00
CA LEU A 92 -10.68 -7.93 -14.70
C LEU A 92 -9.22 -8.28 -14.39
N ASN A 93 -8.92 -8.71 -13.16
CA ASN A 93 -7.56 -8.99 -12.70
C ASN A 93 -7.16 -10.47 -12.81
N ALA A 94 -8.09 -11.38 -13.08
CA ALA A 94 -7.83 -12.83 -13.19
C ALA A 94 -6.81 -13.22 -14.28
N PRO A 95 -6.80 -12.63 -15.49
CA PRO A 95 -5.86 -13.02 -16.54
C PRO A 95 -4.44 -12.43 -16.34
N LEU A 96 -4.26 -11.52 -15.39
CA LEU A 96 -3.03 -10.80 -15.16
C LEU A 96 -1.93 -11.72 -14.60
N LYS A 97 -0.78 -11.77 -15.27
CA LYS A 97 0.40 -12.55 -14.86
C LYS A 97 1.43 -11.72 -14.08
N GLY A 98 1.48 -10.42 -14.33
CA GLY A 98 2.43 -9.54 -13.66
C GLY A 98 2.13 -8.07 -13.90
N VAL A 99 2.78 -7.21 -13.11
CA VAL A 99 2.71 -5.77 -13.23
C VAL A 99 4.11 -5.19 -13.10
N ALA A 100 4.52 -4.37 -14.06
CA ALA A 100 5.72 -3.57 -13.98
C ALA A 100 5.34 -2.09 -13.86
N ILE A 101 6.06 -1.37 -13.00
CA ILE A 101 5.84 0.06 -12.79
C ILE A 101 7.13 0.79 -13.17
N THR A 102 7.06 1.70 -14.13
CA THR A 102 8.19 2.58 -14.47
C THR A 102 8.38 3.62 -13.38
N GLU A 103 9.62 4.12 -13.25
CA GLU A 103 9.96 5.18 -12.28
C GLU A 103 8.95 6.36 -12.36
N PRO A 104 8.34 6.76 -11.23
CA PRO A 104 7.37 7.85 -11.20
C PRO A 104 7.97 9.18 -11.65
N GLN A 105 7.23 9.91 -12.46
CA GLN A 105 7.60 11.23 -12.94
C GLN A 105 6.77 12.27 -12.20
N PHE A 106 7.38 12.92 -11.20
CA PHE A 106 6.72 13.97 -10.43
C PHE A 106 6.50 15.20 -11.30
N LEU A 107 5.23 15.55 -11.51
CA LEU A 107 4.82 16.76 -12.21
C LEU A 107 4.79 17.96 -11.24
N SER A 108 4.50 17.68 -9.98
CA SER A 108 4.57 18.63 -8.87
C SER A 108 4.77 17.86 -7.54
N PRO A 109 4.93 18.54 -6.38
CA PRO A 109 4.96 17.87 -5.08
C PRO A 109 3.70 17.08 -4.73
N ARG A 110 2.59 17.31 -5.45
CA ARG A 110 1.28 16.68 -5.20
C ARG A 110 0.73 15.93 -6.40
N GLU A 111 1.45 15.84 -7.50
CA GLU A 111 1.00 15.18 -8.72
C GLU A 111 2.14 14.38 -9.35
N VAL A 112 1.83 13.16 -9.76
CA VAL A 112 2.82 12.25 -10.34
C VAL A 112 2.21 11.45 -11.48
N ARG A 113 2.98 11.32 -12.55
CA ARG A 113 2.67 10.47 -13.69
C ARG A 113 3.45 9.16 -13.57
N VAL A 114 2.77 8.04 -13.75
CA VAL A 114 3.37 6.70 -13.64
C VAL A 114 2.91 5.84 -14.82
N ARG A 115 3.86 5.22 -15.53
CA ARG A 115 3.53 4.20 -16.53
C ARG A 115 3.47 2.83 -15.85
N VAL A 116 2.36 2.14 -16.03
CA VAL A 116 2.10 0.81 -15.49
C VAL A 116 1.91 -0.14 -16.67
N GLU A 117 2.68 -1.22 -16.69
CA GLU A 117 2.59 -2.27 -17.69
C GLU A 117 2.00 -3.54 -17.07
N TYR A 118 0.90 -3.99 -17.65
CA TYR A 118 0.19 -5.21 -17.32
C TYR A 118 0.65 -6.34 -18.23
N VAL A 119 1.12 -7.42 -17.63
CA VAL A 119 1.58 -8.61 -18.34
C VAL A 119 0.46 -9.64 -18.35
N TYR A 120 0.01 -10.02 -19.54
CA TYR A 120 -0.91 -11.14 -19.76
C TYR A 120 -0.15 -12.30 -20.40
N ALA A 121 -0.83 -13.44 -20.59
CA ALA A 121 -0.20 -14.60 -21.23
C ALA A 121 0.13 -14.35 -22.71
N ASP A 122 -0.70 -13.57 -23.40
CA ASP A 122 -0.67 -13.36 -24.85
C ASP A 122 -0.14 -11.98 -25.26
N ARG A 123 -0.11 -11.01 -24.33
CA ARG A 123 0.23 -9.61 -24.62
C ARG A 123 0.63 -8.84 -23.37
N ASN A 124 1.24 -7.68 -23.58
CA ASN A 124 1.35 -6.65 -22.56
C ASN A 124 0.47 -5.44 -22.92
N GLU A 125 -0.09 -4.80 -21.90
CA GLU A 125 -0.81 -3.54 -22.04
C GLU A 125 -0.15 -2.51 -21.14
N ALA A 126 0.13 -1.32 -21.66
CA ALA A 126 0.66 -0.23 -20.88
C ALA A 126 -0.39 0.86 -20.70
N GLN A 127 -0.48 1.40 -19.49
CA GLN A 127 -1.35 2.51 -19.13
C GLN A 127 -0.55 3.60 -18.44
N THR A 128 -0.90 4.85 -18.73
CA THR A 128 -0.37 5.99 -18.00
C THR A 128 -1.37 6.36 -16.91
N MET A 129 -0.93 6.31 -15.66
CA MET A 129 -1.70 6.71 -14.49
C MET A 129 -1.21 8.05 -13.95
N TYR A 130 -2.16 8.84 -13.45
CA TYR A 130 -1.92 10.11 -12.79
C TYR A 130 -2.43 10.00 -11.36
N LEU A 131 -1.53 10.22 -10.40
CA LEU A 131 -1.85 10.18 -9.00
C LEU A 131 -1.71 11.57 -8.38
N GLU A 132 -2.60 11.86 -7.44
CA GLU A 132 -2.61 13.09 -6.66
C GLU A 132 -2.39 12.80 -5.17
N LYS A 133 -1.68 13.70 -4.48
CA LYS A 133 -1.47 13.63 -3.03
C LYS A 133 -2.65 14.30 -2.31
N VAL A 134 -3.51 13.46 -1.73
CA VAL A 134 -4.68 13.84 -0.93
C VAL A 134 -4.35 13.63 0.55
N GLY A 135 -4.08 14.71 1.27
CA GLY A 135 -3.51 14.63 2.61
C GLY A 135 -2.09 14.07 2.54
N GLN A 136 -1.85 12.93 3.19
CA GLN A 136 -0.57 12.21 3.13
C GLN A 136 -0.57 11.02 2.16
N ASP A 137 -1.74 10.71 1.57
CA ASP A 137 -1.90 9.52 0.72
C ASP A 137 -1.85 9.89 -0.77
N TRP A 138 -1.20 9.05 -1.56
CA TRP A 138 -1.31 9.09 -3.02
C TRP A 138 -2.57 8.35 -3.46
N LYS A 139 -3.31 8.93 -4.40
CA LYS A 139 -4.54 8.35 -4.96
C LYS A 139 -4.57 8.48 -6.46
N ILE A 140 -5.10 7.47 -7.14
CA ILE A 140 -5.24 7.46 -8.59
C ILE A 140 -6.38 8.41 -8.97
N ALA A 141 -6.05 9.48 -9.67
CA ALA A 141 -6.98 10.52 -10.09
C ALA A 141 -7.48 10.30 -11.53
N ARG A 142 -6.59 9.80 -12.40
CA ARG A 142 -6.87 9.52 -13.81
C ARG A 142 -6.02 8.37 -14.33
N VAL A 143 -6.58 7.61 -15.26
CA VAL A 143 -5.87 6.58 -16.05
C VAL A 143 -6.17 6.85 -17.52
N ASP A 144 -5.12 6.90 -18.34
CA ASP A 144 -5.27 7.00 -19.79
C ASP A 144 -5.62 5.64 -20.41
N PRO A 145 -6.21 5.63 -21.62
CA PRO A 145 -6.52 4.39 -22.32
C PRO A 145 -5.30 3.46 -22.42
N ALA A 146 -5.54 2.14 -22.35
CA ALA A 146 -4.48 1.15 -22.51
C ALA A 146 -3.91 1.16 -23.93
N GLU A 147 -2.59 1.13 -24.02
CA GLU A 147 -1.83 0.89 -25.24
C GLU A 147 -1.40 -0.57 -25.28
N ARG A 148 -1.74 -1.30 -26.36
CA ARG A 148 -1.19 -2.66 -26.56
C ARG A 148 0.28 -2.57 -26.94
N VAL A 149 1.13 -3.27 -26.19
CA VAL A 149 2.55 -3.39 -26.48
C VAL A 149 2.80 -4.78 -27.04
N LYS A 150 3.30 -4.87 -28.29
CA LYS A 150 3.73 -6.15 -28.85
C LYS A 150 5.01 -6.60 -28.13
N THR A 151 4.91 -7.66 -27.35
CA THR A 151 6.08 -8.32 -26.77
C THR A 151 6.76 -9.16 -27.86
N VAL A 152 8.07 -8.94 -28.08
CA VAL A 152 8.86 -9.73 -29.04
C VAL A 152 9.03 -11.18 -28.54
N ILE A 153 8.98 -11.40 -27.22
CA ILE A 153 9.10 -12.71 -26.57
C ILE A 153 7.89 -12.90 -25.63
N PRO A 154 7.09 -13.97 -25.78
CA PRO A 154 5.95 -14.26 -24.91
C PRO A 154 6.33 -14.52 -23.45
N TYR A 155 5.36 -14.36 -22.55
CA TYR A 155 5.53 -14.70 -21.14
C TYR A 155 5.81 -16.20 -20.96
N GLY A 156 6.85 -16.54 -20.20
CA GLY A 156 7.20 -17.93 -19.87
C GLY A 156 8.16 -18.62 -20.86
N THR A 157 8.77 -17.89 -21.81
CA THR A 157 9.81 -18.46 -22.67
C THR A 157 11.05 -18.83 -21.83
N PRO A 158 11.54 -20.09 -21.90
CA PRO A 158 12.77 -20.49 -21.22
C PRO A 158 13.96 -19.65 -21.68
N VAL A 159 14.83 -19.29 -20.74
CA VAL A 159 16.16 -18.74 -21.06
C VAL A 159 17.14 -19.91 -21.13
N GLU A 160 17.72 -20.12 -22.31
CA GLU A 160 18.89 -20.99 -22.52
C GLU A 160 20.19 -20.24 -22.18
#